data_AF-A0A7C6NMX4-F1
#
_entry.id   AF-A0A7C6NMX4-F1
#
_cell.length_a   1.000
_cell.length_b   1.000
_cell.length_c   1.000
_cell.angle_alpha   90.00
_cell.angle_beta   90.00
_cell.angle_gamma   90.00
#
_symmetry.space_group_name_H-M   'P 1'
#
loop_
_entity.id
_entity.type
_entity.pdbx_description
1 polymer ?
#
loop_
_entity_poly.entity_id
_entity_poly.type
_entity_poly.pdbx_seq_one_letter_code
_entity_poly.pdbx_strand_id
1 'polypeptide(L)'
;MSKVTKEQYEFALARIEELLPLVNGDTPTTDKNMVELSIVSDLVEKYETAHYPIAQPTIGSLIKNGLEEKGMTQKALASLLRVSPSRISDFIAGRSEPSLKVASQICYILNIPAEVVSNIYTEELREKQVLQDVV
;
A
#
# COMPACT_ATOMS: atom_id res chain seq x y z
N MET A 1 -25.21 -2.84 -6.70
CA MET A 1 -24.26 -3.93 -6.43
C MET A 1 -24.58 -4.45 -5.03
N SER A 2 -24.85 -5.75 -4.87
CA SER A 2 -25.16 -6.34 -3.57
C SER A 2 -23.93 -6.25 -2.66
N LYS A 3 -24.06 -5.59 -1.51
CA LYS A 3 -22.99 -5.54 -0.50
C LYS A 3 -22.84 -6.93 0.13
N VAL A 4 -21.61 -7.41 0.21
CA VAL A 4 -21.27 -8.63 0.96
C VAL A 4 -21.56 -8.37 2.43
N THR A 5 -22.28 -9.25 3.11
CA THR A 5 -22.56 -9.12 4.55
C THR A 5 -21.40 -9.67 5.38
N LYS A 6 -21.36 -9.33 6.68
CA LYS A 6 -20.32 -9.83 7.59
C LYS A 6 -20.36 -11.35 7.72
N GLU A 7 -21.57 -11.92 7.73
CA GLU A 7 -21.79 -13.36 7.83
C GLU A 7 -21.29 -14.09 6.58
N GLN A 8 -21.49 -13.51 5.39
CA GLN A 8 -20.96 -14.05 4.12
C GLN A 8 -19.43 -14.00 4.09
N TYR A 9 -18.84 -12.93 4.61
CA TYR A 9 -17.40 -12.78 4.76
C TYR A 9 -16.80 -13.83 5.72
N GLU A 10 -17.38 -13.99 6.91
CA GLU A 10 -16.93 -14.97 7.90
C GLU A 10 -17.05 -16.42 7.37
N PHE A 11 -18.14 -16.72 6.67
CA PHE A 11 -18.31 -18.01 6.00
C PHE A 11 -17.23 -18.24 4.94
N ALA A 12 -16.94 -17.24 4.11
CA ALA A 12 -15.91 -17.36 3.08
C ALA A 12 -14.52 -17.55 3.67
N LEU A 13 -14.17 -16.86 4.76
CA LEU A 13 -12.91 -17.08 5.47
C LEU A 13 -12.76 -18.52 5.96
N ALA A 14 -13.77 -19.04 6.66
CA ALA A 14 -13.75 -20.42 7.12
C ALA A 14 -13.62 -21.41 5.95
N ARG A 15 -14.30 -21.13 4.83
CA ARG A 15 -14.22 -21.99 3.64
C ARG A 15 -12.84 -21.94 2.97
N ILE A 16 -12.18 -20.79 2.95
CA ILE A 16 -10.80 -20.66 2.48
C ILE A 16 -9.88 -21.56 3.33
N GLU A 17 -9.99 -21.51 4.65
CA GLU A 17 -9.17 -22.36 5.55
C GLU A 17 -9.34 -23.87 5.27
N GLU A 18 -10.55 -24.31 4.93
CA GLU A 18 -10.82 -25.70 4.54
C GLU A 18 -10.23 -26.07 3.17
N LEU A 19 -10.18 -25.12 2.24
CA LEU A 19 -9.71 -25.33 0.86
C LEU A 19 -8.18 -25.28 0.74
N LEU A 20 -7.49 -24.47 1.57
CA LEU A 20 -6.04 -24.29 1.51
C LEU A 20 -5.24 -25.61 1.57
N PRO A 21 -5.59 -26.62 2.40
CA PRO A 21 -4.88 -27.90 2.42
C PRO A 21 -5.14 -28.78 1.18
N LEU A 22 -6.18 -28.48 0.39
CA LEU A 22 -6.64 -29.30 -0.74
C LEU A 22 -6.08 -28.83 -2.08
N VAL A 23 -5.40 -27.68 -2.11
CA VAL A 23 -4.81 -27.09 -3.31
C VAL A 23 -3.35 -26.70 -3.07
N ASN A 24 -2.57 -26.64 -4.13
CA ASN A 24 -1.17 -26.22 -4.11
C ASN A 24 -0.78 -25.59 -5.46
N GLY A 25 0.49 -25.21 -5.60
CA GLY A 25 1.01 -24.56 -6.82
C GLY A 25 0.91 -25.38 -8.11
N ASP A 26 0.75 -26.70 -8.01
CA ASP A 26 0.60 -27.60 -9.16
C ASP A 26 -0.87 -27.94 -9.47
N THR A 27 -1.81 -27.49 -8.64
CA THR A 27 -3.23 -27.78 -8.79
C THR A 27 -3.77 -27.00 -10.01
N PRO A 28 -4.39 -27.67 -11.00
CA PRO A 28 -4.92 -27.00 -12.17
C PRO A 28 -5.95 -25.93 -11.80
N THR A 29 -5.96 -24.82 -12.52
CA THR A 29 -6.95 -23.74 -12.32
C THR A 29 -8.38 -24.18 -12.58
N THR A 30 -8.57 -25.29 -13.31
CA THR A 30 -9.87 -25.91 -13.57
C THR A 30 -10.30 -26.91 -12.49
N ASP A 31 -9.44 -27.21 -11.51
CA ASP A 31 -9.81 -28.07 -10.39
C ASP A 31 -10.94 -27.43 -9.58
N LYS A 32 -11.90 -28.24 -9.14
CA LYS A 32 -13.08 -27.74 -8.43
C LYS A 32 -12.72 -26.95 -7.16
N ASN A 33 -11.70 -27.37 -6.42
CA ASN A 33 -11.29 -26.74 -5.17
C ASN A 33 -10.57 -25.42 -5.47
N MET A 34 -9.79 -25.37 -6.56
CA MET A 34 -9.11 -24.16 -7.01
C MET A 34 -10.11 -23.11 -7.51
N VAL A 35 -11.10 -23.52 -8.30
CA VAL A 35 -12.19 -22.65 -8.77
C VAL A 35 -13.00 -22.12 -7.58
N GLU A 36 -13.37 -23.00 -6.65
CA GLU A 36 -14.10 -22.60 -5.44
C GLU A 36 -13.29 -21.61 -4.60
N LEU A 37 -12.00 -21.88 -4.37
CA LEU A 37 -11.10 -21.01 -3.62
C LEU A 37 -11.04 -19.61 -4.24
N SER A 38 -10.96 -19.51 -5.57
CA SER A 38 -11.01 -18.23 -6.27
C SER A 38 -12.31 -17.48 -5.99
N ILE A 39 -13.47 -18.15 -6.08
CA ILE A 39 -14.78 -17.53 -5.88
C ILE A 39 -14.94 -17.01 -4.45
N VAL A 40 -14.54 -17.79 -3.44
CA VAL A 40 -14.65 -17.36 -2.04
C VAL A 40 -13.63 -16.28 -1.69
N SER A 41 -12.45 -16.29 -2.32
CA SER A 41 -11.44 -15.23 -2.17
C SER A 41 -11.95 -13.90 -2.72
N ASP A 42 -12.60 -13.91 -3.90
CA ASP A 42 -13.24 -12.71 -4.47
C ASP A 42 -14.33 -12.14 -3.54
N LEU A 43 -15.01 -12.99 -2.76
CA LEU A 43 -16.03 -12.55 -1.81
C LEU A 43 -15.40 -11.84 -0.60
N VAL A 44 -14.30 -12.39 -0.09
CA VAL A 44 -13.49 -11.80 0.99
C VAL A 44 -12.93 -10.45 0.55
N GLU A 45 -12.29 -10.38 -0.63
CA GLU A 45 -11.70 -9.16 -1.18
C GLU A 45 -12.74 -8.02 -1.30
N LYS A 46 -13.95 -8.34 -1.80
CA LYS A 46 -15.05 -7.35 -1.90
C LYS A 46 -15.46 -6.78 -0.55
N TYR A 47 -15.49 -7.61 0.50
CA TYR A 47 -15.84 -7.16 1.84
C TYR A 47 -14.71 -6.31 2.44
N GLU A 48 -13.46 -6.76 2.34
CA GLU A 48 -12.27 -6.06 2.87
C GLU A 48 -12.05 -4.72 2.18
N THR A 49 -12.19 -4.66 0.85
CA THR A 49 -12.08 -3.38 0.12
C THR A 49 -13.06 -2.33 0.65
N ALA A 50 -14.25 -2.75 1.08
CA ALA A 50 -15.27 -1.84 1.59
C ALA A 50 -15.14 -1.51 3.09
N HIS A 51 -14.63 -2.42 3.92
CA HIS A 51 -14.61 -2.30 5.38
C HIS A 51 -13.21 -2.10 5.98
N TYR A 52 -12.19 -2.60 5.30
CA TYR A 52 -10.78 -2.58 5.69
C TYR A 52 -9.89 -2.09 4.53
N PRO A 53 -10.14 -0.90 3.97
CA PRO A 53 -9.35 -0.40 2.85
C PRO A 53 -7.88 -0.26 3.25
N ILE A 54 -6.99 -0.79 2.41
CA ILE A 54 -5.55 -0.57 2.56
C ILE A 54 -5.29 0.89 2.23
N ALA A 55 -4.96 1.69 3.25
CA ALA A 55 -4.62 3.09 3.06
C ALA A 55 -3.35 3.21 2.20
N GLN A 56 -3.36 4.16 1.27
CA GLN A 56 -2.17 4.45 0.47
C GLN A 56 -1.01 4.85 1.40
N PRO A 57 0.21 4.37 1.14
CA PRO A 57 1.36 4.80 1.90
C PRO A 57 1.59 6.30 1.67
N THR A 58 1.94 7.02 2.72
CA THR A 58 2.38 8.42 2.60
C THR A 58 3.90 8.46 2.39
N ILE A 59 4.40 9.53 1.77
CA ILE A 59 5.86 9.78 1.66
C ILE A 59 6.55 9.66 3.02
N GLY A 60 5.91 10.18 4.07
CA GLY A 60 6.44 10.10 5.42
C GLY A 60 6.55 8.68 5.96
N SER A 61 5.53 7.84 5.71
CA SER A 61 5.56 6.42 6.07
C SER A 61 6.65 5.64 5.32
N LEU A 62 6.85 5.94 4.03
CA LEU A 62 7.91 5.31 3.22
C LEU A 62 9.29 5.69 3.75
N ILE A 63 9.50 6.96 4.10
CA ILE A 63 10.78 7.41 4.70
C ILE A 63 11.01 6.69 6.03
N LYS A 64 9.99 6.60 6.89
CA LYS A 64 10.10 5.94 8.19
C LYS A 64 10.46 4.46 8.04
N ASN A 65 9.72 3.74 7.21
CA ASN A 65 9.94 2.31 6.97
C ASN A 65 11.32 2.07 6.35
N GLY A 66 11.71 2.86 5.34
CA GLY A 66 13.03 2.73 4.71
C GLY A 66 14.20 3.04 5.66
N LEU A 67 14.01 3.96 6.62
CA LEU A 67 14.98 4.21 7.68
C LEU A 67 15.09 3.01 8.64
N GLU A 68 13.96 2.45 9.05
CA GLU A 68 13.90 1.27 9.94
C GLU A 68 14.54 0.04 9.27
N GLU A 69 14.17 -0.27 8.03
CA GLU A 69 14.71 -1.38 7.24
C GLU A 69 16.23 -1.26 7.02
N LYS A 70 16.75 -0.04 6.86
CA LYS A 70 18.19 0.22 6.71
C LYS A 70 18.94 0.40 8.03
N GLY A 71 18.26 0.43 9.18
CA GLY A 71 18.87 0.81 10.46
C GLY A 71 19.51 2.21 10.43
N MET A 72 18.95 3.12 9.62
CA MET A 72 19.48 4.46 9.39
C MET A 72 18.73 5.51 10.23
N THR A 73 19.44 6.51 10.75
CA THR A 73 18.81 7.61 11.50
C THR A 73 18.36 8.74 10.58
N GLN A 74 17.32 9.50 10.98
CA GLN A 74 16.89 10.71 10.25
C GLN A 74 18.03 11.73 10.07
N LYS A 75 18.93 11.85 11.06
CA LYS A 75 20.10 12.74 10.99
C LYS A 75 21.10 12.31 9.92
N ALA A 76 21.31 11.00 9.76
CA ALA A 76 22.16 10.46 8.70
C ALA A 76 21.56 10.75 7.32
N LEU A 77 20.26 10.51 7.15
CA LEU A 77 19.54 10.83 5.92
C LEU A 77 19.59 12.33 5.58
N ALA A 78 19.36 13.19 6.58
CA ALA A 78 19.47 14.65 6.42
C ALA A 78 20.85 15.08 5.92
N SER A 79 21.90 14.47 6.47
CA SER A 79 23.30 14.73 6.10
C SER A 79 23.59 14.33 4.66
N LEU A 80 23.11 13.15 4.23
CA LEU A 80 23.27 12.67 2.85
C LEU A 80 22.52 13.55 1.84
N LEU A 81 21.34 14.01 2.21
CA LEU A 81 20.50 14.88 1.37
C LEU A 81 20.91 16.36 1.41
N ARG A 82 21.86 16.74 2.29
CA ARG A 82 22.27 18.13 2.54
C ARG A 82 21.08 19.04 2.89
N VAL A 83 20.14 18.52 3.68
CA VAL A 83 19.00 19.27 4.23
C VAL A 83 19.06 19.26 5.76
N SER A 84 18.30 20.15 6.40
CA SER A 84 18.23 20.14 7.87
C SER A 84 17.48 18.90 8.38
N PRO A 85 17.82 18.36 9.56
CA PRO A 85 17.04 17.30 10.20
C PRO A 85 15.56 17.64 10.39
N SER A 86 15.25 18.92 10.65
CA SER A 86 13.87 19.42 10.73
C SER A 86 13.12 19.19 9.42
N ARG A 87 13.77 19.38 8.26
CA ARG A 87 13.17 19.11 6.95
C ARG A 87 12.75 17.65 6.79
N ILE A 88 13.59 16.72 7.25
CA ILE A 88 13.27 15.29 7.24
C ILE A 88 12.09 14.99 8.17
N SER A 89 12.06 15.60 9.35
CA SER A 89 10.92 15.48 10.27
C SER A 89 9.63 16.03 9.66
N ASP A 90 9.69 17.14 8.93
CA ASP A 90 8.53 17.72 8.24
C ASP A 90 8.01 16.80 7.12
N PHE A 91 8.91 16.14 6.38
CA PHE A 91 8.52 15.13 5.38
C PHE A 91 7.84 13.92 6.04
N ILE A 92 8.41 13.42 7.14
CA ILE A 92 7.85 12.26 7.86
C ILE A 92 6.48 12.57 8.46
N ALA A 93 6.29 13.79 8.96
CA ALA A 93 5.03 14.23 9.54
C ALA A 93 4.01 14.73 8.51
N GLY A 94 4.35 14.76 7.22
CA GLY A 94 3.47 15.28 6.16
C GLY A 94 3.22 16.79 6.21
N ARG A 95 4.05 17.56 6.93
CA ARG A 95 3.94 19.04 7.01
C ARG A 95 4.49 19.73 5.76
N SER A 96 5.37 19.07 5.04
CA SER A 96 5.91 19.55 3.77
C SER A 96 6.25 18.38 2.87
N GLU A 97 6.22 18.60 1.56
CA GLU A 97 6.65 17.60 0.59
C GLU A 97 8.11 17.84 0.16
N PRO A 98 8.89 16.77 -0.09
CA PRO A 98 10.18 16.91 -0.74
C PRO A 98 10.00 17.34 -2.20
N SER A 99 10.94 18.12 -2.74
CA SER A 99 10.98 18.36 -4.19
C SER A 99 11.27 17.05 -4.94
N LEU A 100 10.90 16.96 -6.21
CA LEU A 100 11.14 15.77 -7.05
C LEU A 100 12.61 15.28 -6.99
N LYS A 101 13.55 16.24 -6.96
CA LYS A 101 14.97 15.93 -6.82
C LYS A 101 15.29 15.27 -5.48
N VAL A 102 14.77 15.81 -4.38
CA VAL A 102 14.98 15.25 -3.03
C VAL A 102 14.26 13.91 -2.88
N ALA A 103 13.04 13.79 -3.40
CA ALA A 103 12.28 12.54 -3.40
C ALA A 103 13.04 11.43 -4.14
N SER A 104 13.59 11.71 -5.32
CA SER A 104 14.42 10.77 -6.07
C SER A 104 15.66 10.32 -5.28
N GLN A 105 16.32 11.25 -4.59
CA GLN A 105 17.47 10.93 -3.75
C GLN A 105 17.07 10.09 -2.53
N ILE A 106 15.93 10.38 -1.90
CA ILE A 106 15.37 9.57 -0.81
C ILE A 106 15.14 8.14 -1.29
N CYS A 107 14.51 7.96 -2.45
CA CYS A 107 14.28 6.64 -3.02
C CYS A 107 15.57 5.85 -3.18
N TYR A 108 16.59 6.47 -3.77
CA TYR A 108 17.90 5.86 -3.94
C TYR A 108 18.57 5.51 -2.60
N ILE A 109 18.60 6.47 -1.66
CA ILE A 109 19.29 6.31 -0.37
C ILE A 109 18.59 5.27 0.51
N LEU A 110 17.26 5.19 0.49
CA LEU A 110 16.48 4.28 1.32
C LEU A 110 16.08 2.98 0.60
N ASN A 111 16.48 2.81 -0.67
CA ASN A 111 16.09 1.65 -1.50
C ASN A 111 14.57 1.50 -1.68
N ILE A 112 13.87 2.62 -1.78
CA ILE A 112 12.43 2.66 -2.06
C ILE A 112 12.24 2.65 -3.58
N PRO A 113 11.44 1.73 -4.14
CA PRO A 113 11.15 1.73 -5.58
C PRO A 113 10.51 3.05 -5.99
N ALA A 114 11.05 3.68 -7.04
CA ALA A 114 10.59 5.00 -7.48
C ALA A 114 9.11 5.01 -7.91
N GLU A 115 8.61 3.88 -8.42
CA GLU A 115 7.21 3.70 -8.80
C GLU A 115 6.26 3.90 -7.62
N VAL A 116 6.62 3.44 -6.41
CA VAL A 116 5.77 3.59 -5.21
C VAL A 116 5.59 5.08 -4.89
N VAL A 117 6.66 5.87 -4.95
CA VAL A 117 6.61 7.31 -4.72
C VAL A 117 5.89 8.04 -5.86
N SER A 118 6.09 7.62 -7.11
CA SER A 118 5.40 8.18 -8.28
C SER A 118 3.89 7.96 -8.23
N ASN A 119 3.45 6.80 -7.76
CA ASN A 119 2.03 6.46 -7.64
C ASN A 119 1.35 7.38 -6.62
N ILE A 120 1.99 7.66 -5.47
CA ILE A 120 1.47 8.61 -4.47
C ILE A 120 1.20 9.98 -5.10
N TYR A 121 2.19 10.55 -5.81
CA TYR A 121 2.01 11.85 -6.47
C TYR A 121 0.95 11.84 -7.57
N THR A 122 0.80 10.72 -8.29
CA THR A 122 -0.19 10.59 -9.37
C THR A 122 -1.62 10.56 -8.82
N GLU A 123 -1.84 9.84 -7.72
CA GLU A 123 -3.17 9.73 -7.10
C GLU A 123 -3.57 11.05 -6.42
N GLU A 124 -2.64 11.75 -5.77
CA GLU A 124 -2.88 13.10 -5.21
C GLU A 124 -3.33 14.11 -6.30
N LEU A 125 -2.77 14.01 -7.51
CA LEU A 125 -3.17 14.86 -8.64
C LEU A 125 -4.57 14.51 -9.16
N ARG A 126 -4.91 13.22 -9.21
CA ARG A 126 -6.26 12.78 -9.59
C ARG A 126 -7.31 13.26 -8.60
N GLU A 127 -7.06 13.15 -7.30
CA GLU A 127 -7.99 13.63 -6.27
C GLU A 127 -8.23 15.14 -6.38
N LYS A 128 -7.18 15.93 -6.61
CA LYS A 128 -7.28 17.38 -6.81
C LYS A 128 -8.06 17.74 -8.08
N GLN A 129 -7.89 16.99 -9.17
CA GLN A 129 -8.62 17.19 -10.42
C GLN A 129 -10.11 16.86 -10.25
N VAL A 130 -10.44 15.74 -9.61
CA VAL A 130 -11.84 15.35 -9.35
C VAL A 130 -12.56 16.38 -8.48
N LEU A 131 -11.89 16.94 -7.46
CA LEU A 131 -12.46 18.00 -6.64
C LEU A 131 -12.68 19.31 -7.40
N GLN A 132 -11.85 19.62 -8.41
CA GLN A 132 -12.06 20.78 -9.28
C GLN A 132 -13.23 20.59 -10.26
N ASP A 133 -13.47 19.36 -10.71
CA ASP A 133 -14.53 19.06 -11.69
C ASP A 133 -15.93 18.92 -11.04
N VAL A 134 -16.01 18.85 -9.70
CA VAL A 134 -17.25 18.71 -8.91
C VAL A 134 -17.74 20.06 -8.33
N VAL A 135 -16.95 21.13 -8.43
CA VAL A 135 -17.25 22.49 -7.94
C VAL A 135 -17.54 23.43 -9.11
#